data_AF-A0A3R7AKE8-F1
#
_entry.id   AF-A0A3R7AKE8-F1
#
_cell.length_a   1.000
_cell.length_b   1.000
_cell.length_c   1.000
_cell.angle_alpha   90.00
_cell.angle_beta   90.00
_cell.angle_gamma   90.00
#
_symmetry.space_group_name_H-M   'P 1'
#
loop_
_entity.id
_entity.type
_entity.pdbx_description
1 polymer ?
#
loop_
_entity_poly.entity_id
_entity_poly.type
_entity_poly.pdbx_seq_one_letter_code
_entity_poly.pdbx_strand_id
1 'polypeptide(L)' 'NSKHATNKLFERGVKAIAAWNGYVDLEYSDNIILNLLKGVYRHGLGFKKAVEKLMSEHGPDPMWESELEYLTPCS' A
#
# COMPACT_ATOMS: atom_id res chain seq x y z
N ASN A 1 -0.18 -13.49 -12.20
CA ASN A 1 -1.31 -14.12 -11.45
C ASN A 1 -1.79 -13.34 -10.21
N SER A 2 -1.34 -12.09 -9.97
CA SER A 2 -1.79 -11.26 -8.84
C SER A 2 -3.24 -10.75 -8.97
N LYS A 3 -3.64 -10.32 -10.17
CA LYS A 3 -4.99 -9.76 -10.44
C LYS A 3 -6.14 -10.73 -10.13
N HIS A 4 -5.94 -12.03 -10.31
CA HIS A 4 -6.95 -13.03 -9.98
C HIS A 4 -7.12 -13.20 -8.47
N ALA A 5 -6.03 -13.11 -7.70
CA ALA A 5 -6.06 -13.20 -6.24
C ALA A 5 -6.70 -11.95 -5.62
N THR A 6 -6.38 -10.76 -6.11
CA THR A 6 -7.00 -9.51 -5.64
C THR A 6 -8.50 -9.48 -5.91
N ASN A 7 -8.95 -9.90 -7.08
CA ASN A 7 -10.38 -10.00 -7.40
C ASN A 7 -11.13 -10.93 -6.44
N LYS A 8 -10.58 -12.11 -6.13
CA LYS A 8 -11.19 -13.04 -5.16
C LYS A 8 -11.29 -12.45 -3.74
N LEU A 9 -10.36 -11.59 -3.35
CA LEU A 9 -10.43 -10.88 -2.06
C LEU A 9 -11.56 -9.85 -2.08
N PHE A 10 -11.72 -9.11 -3.17
CA PHE A 10 -12.83 -8.18 -3.34
C PHE A 10 -14.19 -8.89 -3.38
N GLU A 11 -14.30 -10.03 -4.07
CA GLU A 11 -15.50 -10.89 -4.05
C GLU A 11 -15.88 -11.37 -2.64
N ARG A 12 -14.91 -11.45 -1.73
CA ARG A 12 -15.10 -11.81 -0.31
C ARG A 12 -15.42 -10.61 0.59
N GLY A 13 -15.62 -9.41 0.03
CA GLY A 13 -16.02 -8.21 0.76
C GLY A 13 -14.87 -7.37 1.31
N VAL A 14 -13.63 -7.63 0.89
CA VAL A 14 -12.52 -6.69 1.16
C VAL A 14 -12.81 -5.35 0.50
N LYS A 15 -12.66 -4.24 1.22
CA LYS A 15 -12.95 -2.89 0.70
C LYS A 15 -11.77 -2.28 -0.05
N ALA A 16 -10.56 -2.63 0.33
CA ALA A 16 -9.32 -2.17 -0.28
C ALA A 16 -8.15 -3.09 0.09
N ILE A 17 -7.10 -3.07 -0.73
CA ILE A 17 -5.87 -3.82 -0.52
C ILE A 17 -4.70 -2.83 -0.63
N ALA A 18 -3.84 -2.79 0.38
CA ALA A 18 -2.54 -2.14 0.28
C ALA A 18 -1.48 -3.22 0.08
N ALA A 19 -0.72 -3.15 -1.02
CA ALA A 19 0.25 -4.18 -1.37
C ALA A 19 1.41 -3.59 -2.18
N TRP A 20 2.59 -4.20 -2.02
CA TRP A 20 3.75 -3.89 -2.84
C TRP A 20 3.58 -4.44 -4.26
N ASN A 21 4.01 -3.69 -5.26
CA ASN A 21 3.95 -4.12 -6.66
C ASN A 21 5.14 -5.02 -7.09
N GLY A 22 6.08 -5.27 -6.18
CA GLY A 22 7.22 -6.17 -6.35
C GLY A 22 7.83 -6.60 -5.02
N TYR A 23 9.08 -7.04 -5.07
CA TYR A 23 9.86 -7.36 -3.87
C TYR A 23 10.20 -6.07 -3.12
N VAL A 24 10.36 -6.17 -1.80
CA VAL A 24 10.66 -5.00 -0.96
C VAL A 24 11.65 -5.43 0.10
N ASP A 25 12.57 -4.54 0.47
CA ASP A 25 13.40 -4.76 1.64
C ASP A 25 12.54 -4.78 2.91
N LEU A 26 12.88 -5.66 3.86
CA LEU A 26 12.08 -5.84 5.06
C LEU A 26 12.10 -4.59 5.95
N GLU A 27 13.26 -3.97 6.12
CA GLU A 27 13.42 -2.76 6.95
C GLU A 27 12.71 -1.58 6.30
N TYR A 28 12.82 -1.46 4.97
CA TYR A 28 12.06 -0.46 4.21
C TYR A 28 10.55 -0.67 4.39
N SER A 29 10.06 -1.89 4.20
CA SER A 29 8.64 -2.22 4.35
C SER A 29 8.11 -1.87 5.74
N ASP A 30 8.80 -2.27 6.80
CA ASP A 30 8.38 -1.98 8.17
C ASP A 30 8.32 -0.48 8.46
N ASN A 31 9.31 0.29 7.98
CA ASN A 31 9.35 1.74 8.13
C ASN A 31 8.15 2.40 7.42
N ILE A 32 7.89 2.01 6.18
CA ILE A 32 6.81 2.55 5.35
C ILE A 32 5.45 2.22 5.96
N ILE A 33 5.22 0.97 6.41
CA ILE A 33 3.95 0.57 7.03
C ILE A 33 3.73 1.32 8.35
N LEU A 34 4.77 1.53 9.17
CA LEU A 34 4.66 2.33 10.39
C LEU A 34 4.26 3.78 10.08
N ASN A 35 4.85 4.39 9.06
CA ASN A 35 4.51 5.76 8.65
C ASN A 35 3.12 5.85 8.02
N LEU A 36 2.66 4.82 7.31
CA LEU A 36 1.28 4.72 6.83
C LEU A 36 0.28 4.75 8.00
N LEU A 37 0.52 3.93 9.04
CA LEU A 37 -0.34 3.88 10.23
C LEU A 37 -0.37 5.23 10.97
N LYS A 38 0.76 5.93 11.07
CA LYS A 38 0.81 7.30 11.61
C LYS A 38 -0.02 8.25 10.74
N GLY A 39 0.13 8.20 9.41
CA GLY A 39 -0.67 8.99 8.47
C GLY A 39 -2.17 8.81 8.68
N VAL A 40 -2.62 7.57 8.81
CA VAL A 40 -4.04 7.25 8.96
C VAL A 40 -4.56 7.63 10.34
N TYR A 41 -3.94 7.12 11.40
CA TYR A 41 -4.50 7.22 12.75
C TYR A 41 -4.10 8.48 13.50
N ARG A 42 -2.89 9.00 13.27
CA ARG A 42 -2.41 10.22 13.94
C ARG A 42 -2.85 11.48 13.20
N HIS A 43 -2.88 11.43 11.86
CA HIS A 43 -3.18 12.60 11.02
C HIS A 43 -4.57 12.54 10.38
N GLY A 44 -5.35 11.49 10.64
CA GLY A 44 -6.72 11.35 10.15
C GLY A 44 -6.83 11.23 8.63
N LEU A 45 -5.77 10.81 7.95
CA LEU A 45 -5.79 10.64 6.49
C LEU A 45 -6.56 9.37 6.12
N GLY A 46 -7.32 9.42 5.02
CA GLY A 46 -7.81 8.20 4.38
C GLY A 46 -6.64 7.38 3.81
N PHE A 47 -6.75 6.05 3.83
CA PHE A 47 -5.67 5.14 3.41
C PHE A 47 -5.10 5.46 2.02
N LYS A 48 -5.94 5.74 1.01
CA LYS A 48 -5.49 6.12 -0.34
C LYS A 48 -4.54 7.33 -0.30
N LYS A 49 -4.99 8.42 0.33
CA LYS A 49 -4.22 9.66 0.45
C LYS A 49 -2.95 9.48 1.30
N ALA A 50 -3.01 8.61 2.32
CA ALA A 50 -1.86 8.29 3.14
C ALA A 50 -0.79 7.54 2.33
N VAL A 51 -1.17 6.57 1.50
CA VAL A 51 -0.26 5.86 0.59
C VAL A 51 0.33 6.82 -0.44
N GLU A 52 -0.49 7.63 -1.12
CA GLU A 52 -0.02 8.62 -2.12
C GLU A 52 0.98 9.61 -1.51
N LYS A 53 0.67 10.17 -0.34
CA LYS A 53 1.56 11.09 0.37
C LYS A 53 2.88 10.40 0.73
N LEU A 54 2.81 9.17 1.22
CA LEU A 54 3.97 8.45 1.70
C LEU A 54 4.92 8.07 0.54
N MET A 55 4.38 7.58 -0.57
CA MET A 55 5.16 7.31 -1.79
C MET A 55 5.75 8.59 -2.39
N SER A 56 5.05 9.71 -2.31
CA SER A 56 5.59 11.01 -2.73
C SER A 56 6.75 11.51 -1.84
N GLU A 57 6.80 11.12 -0.56
CA GLU A 57 7.81 11.58 0.39
C GLU A 57 9.02 10.66 0.49
N HIS A 58 8.80 9.34 0.43
CA HIS A 58 9.84 8.32 0.62
C HIS A 58 10.29 7.69 -0.70
N GLY A 59 9.45 7.70 -1.73
CA GLY A 59 9.71 7.06 -3.00
C GLY A 59 9.54 5.54 -2.97
N PRO A 60 10.00 4.85 -4.02
CA PRO A 60 10.06 3.39 -4.07
C PRO A 60 11.15 2.83 -3.16
N ASP A 61 11.09 1.52 -2.91
CA ASP A 61 12.16 0.77 -2.26
C ASP A 61 13.50 0.97 -3.00
N PRO A 62 14.60 1.35 -2.32
CA PRO A 62 15.86 1.66 -3.00
C PRO A 62 16.56 0.46 -3.66
N MET A 63 16.24 -0.77 -3.25
CA MET A 63 16.90 -2.00 -3.75
C MET A 63 16.11 -2.60 -4.91
N TRP A 64 14.79 -2.64 -4.78
CA TRP A 64 13.87 -3.36 -5.67
C TRP A 64 12.97 -2.43 -6.49
N GLU A 65 13.07 -1.11 -6.28
CA GLU A 65 12.30 -0.07 -6.95
C GLU A 65 10.77 -0.26 -6.85
N SER A 66 10.33 -1.03 -5.86
CA SER A 66 8.92 -1.37 -5.70
C SER A 66 8.19 -0.32 -4.87
N GLU A 67 6.92 -0.09 -5.22
CA GLU A 67 6.05 0.91 -4.60
C GLU A 67 4.86 0.25 -3.89
N LEU A 68 4.39 0.91 -2.84
CA LEU A 68 3.17 0.52 -2.14
C LEU A 68 1.97 1.08 -2.89
N GLU A 69 1.10 0.19 -3.35
CA GLU A 69 -0.12 0.56 -4.07
C GLU A 69 -1.36 0.41 -3.19
N TYR A 70 -2.36 1.26 -3.44
CA TYR A 70 -3.67 1.16 -2.81
C TYR A 70 -4.73 0.80 -3.86
N LEU A 71 -5.21 -0.45 -3.80
CA LEU A 71 -6.16 -1.01 -4.74
C LEU A 71 -7.56 -1.01 -4.15
N THR A 72 -8.52 -0.52 -4.93
CA THR A 72 -9.95 -0.65 -4.65
C THR A 72 -10.60 -1.52 -5.73
N PRO A 73 -11.71 -2.22 -5.45
CA PRO A 73 -12.45 -2.89 -6.52
C PRO A 73 -12.82 -1.85 -7.60
N CYS A 74 -12.68 -2.23 -8.88
CA CYS A 74 -13.24 -1.41 -9.96
C CYS A 74 -14.75 -1.23 -9.68
N SER A 75 -15.21 0.01 -9.80
CA SER A 75 -16.64 0.33 -9.73
C SER A 75 -17.35 -0.16 -10.98
#